data_AF-T0MA91-F1
#
_entry.id   AF-T0MA91-F1
#
_cell.length_a   1.000
_cell.length_b   1.000
_cell.length_c   1.000
_cell.angle_alpha   90.00
_cell.angle_beta   90.00
_cell.angle_gamma   90.00
#
_symmetry.space_group_name_H-M   'P 1'
#
loop_
_entity.id
_entity.type
_entity.pdbx_description
1 polymer ?
#
loop_
_entity_poly.entity_id
_entity_poly.type
_entity_poly.pdbx_seq_one_letter_code
_entity_poly.pdbx_strand_id
1 'polypeptide(L)'
;MKKIPDISALRRNSSNFLLKNDLIAGFHWFGPWARDTFISMPGLILTEKNYDMARKIFMNYANNMEENLIPNNLYNQSFESSADASLWFIYALYKYYAYSLDKAFVLSLLEKVRAIINSYIQGNDDFSLDGKFIM
;
A
#
# COMPACT_ATOMS: atom_id res chain seq x y z
N MET A 1 35.17 -9.36 5.30
CA MET A 1 34.03 -10.03 4.63
C MET A 1 32.72 -9.45 5.18
N LYS A 2 31.82 -8.92 4.35
CA LYS A 2 30.50 -8.44 4.81
C LYS A 2 29.66 -9.67 5.21
N LYS A 3 29.19 -9.72 6.45
CA LYS A 3 28.23 -10.74 6.91
C LYS A 3 26.97 -10.62 6.03
N ILE A 4 26.62 -11.70 5.33
CA ILE A 4 25.33 -11.79 4.64
C ILE A 4 24.24 -11.80 5.73
N PRO A 5 23.19 -10.97 5.64
CA PRO A 5 22.10 -10.98 6.61
C PRO A 5 21.47 -12.37 6.69
N ASP A 6 21.18 -12.85 7.91
CA ASP A 6 20.41 -14.08 8.08
C ASP A 6 18.98 -13.83 7.58
N ILE A 7 18.69 -14.27 6.35
CA ILE A 7 17.37 -14.19 5.73
C ILE A 7 16.31 -14.87 6.61
N SER A 8 16.70 -15.90 7.36
CA SER A 8 15.78 -16.59 8.27
C SER A 8 15.39 -15.70 9.45
N ALA A 9 16.31 -14.87 9.94
CA ALA A 9 15.99 -13.86 10.96
C ALA A 9 15.07 -12.76 10.41
N LEU A 10 15.29 -12.30 9.18
CA LEU A 10 14.40 -11.32 8.55
C LEU A 10 12.99 -11.88 8.39
N ARG A 11 12.87 -13.11 7.89
CA ARG A 11 11.60 -13.81 7.73
C ARG A 11 10.89 -14.07 9.05
N ARG A 12 11.60 -14.48 10.11
CA ARG A 12 11.01 -14.67 11.45
C ARG A 12 10.45 -13.37 12.03
N ASN A 13 11.10 -12.24 11.77
CA ASN A 13 10.70 -10.97 12.33
C ASN A 13 9.62 -10.24 11.50
N SER A 14 9.40 -10.62 10.23
CA SER A 14 8.38 -9.98 9.38
C SER A 14 6.97 -10.12 9.96
N SER A 15 6.68 -11.26 10.59
CA SER A 15 5.38 -11.51 11.23
C SER A 15 5.10 -10.58 12.40
N ASN A 16 6.13 -10.02 13.05
CA ASN A 16 5.95 -9.11 14.19
C ASN A 16 5.30 -7.78 13.78
N PHE A 17 5.36 -7.43 12.48
CA PHE A 17 4.75 -6.21 11.96
C PHE A 17 3.28 -6.40 11.55
N LEU A 18 2.78 -7.64 11.52
CA LEU A 18 1.41 -7.94 11.09
C LEU A 18 0.40 -7.63 12.19
N LEU A 19 -0.63 -6.86 11.85
CA LEU A 19 -1.86 -6.75 12.63
C LEU A 19 -2.94 -7.67 12.04
N LYS A 20 -4.18 -7.58 12.56
CA LYS A 20 -5.30 -8.39 12.06
C LYS A 20 -5.61 -8.12 10.57
N ASN A 21 -5.58 -6.85 10.17
CA ASN A 21 -5.94 -6.37 8.83
C ASN A 21 -4.98 -5.28 8.30
N ASP A 22 -3.80 -5.09 8.90
CA ASP A 22 -2.82 -4.06 8.49
C ASP A 22 -1.38 -4.42 8.90
N LEU A 23 -0.43 -3.52 8.65
CA LEU A 23 0.97 -3.57 9.06
C LEU A 23 1.30 -2.38 9.96
N ILE A 24 1.99 -2.59 11.08
CA ILE A 24 2.60 -1.46 11.80
C ILE A 24 3.82 -0.97 11.03
N ALA A 25 4.06 0.33 11.01
CA ALA A 25 5.25 0.89 10.37
C ALA A 25 6.53 0.63 11.17
N GLY A 26 6.42 0.47 12.50
CA GLY A 26 7.59 0.20 13.34
C GLY A 26 7.32 0.19 14.83
N PHE A 27 8.15 -0.57 15.56
CA PHE A 27 8.11 -0.56 17.01
C PHE A 27 8.81 0.70 17.57
N HIS A 28 8.37 1.24 18.71
CA HIS A 28 7.26 0.77 19.55
C HIS A 28 6.02 1.68 19.50
N TRP A 29 6.09 2.81 18.80
CA TRP A 29 5.05 3.84 18.81
C TRP A 29 4.33 4.04 17.46
N PHE A 30 4.78 3.40 16.37
CA PHE A 30 4.15 3.60 15.07
C PHE A 30 2.99 2.63 14.84
N GLY A 31 1.82 3.19 14.51
CA GLY A 31 0.70 2.44 13.98
C GLY A 31 0.86 2.13 12.48
N PRO A 32 -0.21 1.72 11.81
CA PRO A 32 -0.20 1.54 10.36
C PRO A 32 -0.21 2.86 9.59
N TRP A 33 0.65 2.92 8.58
CA TRP A 33 0.76 4.02 7.64
C TRP A 33 0.71 3.45 6.23
N ALA A 34 -0.14 3.99 5.36
CA ALA A 34 -0.36 3.46 4.01
C ALA A 34 0.94 3.34 3.23
N ARG A 35 1.77 4.39 3.26
CA ARG A 35 3.09 4.40 2.62
C ARG A 35 3.92 3.18 3.05
N ASP A 36 4.14 3.03 4.35
CA ASP A 36 4.96 1.97 4.94
C ASP A 36 4.37 0.58 4.66
N THR A 37 3.05 0.46 4.78
CA THR A 37 2.31 -0.77 4.48
C THR A 37 2.54 -1.20 3.03
N PHE A 38 2.34 -0.32 2.05
CA PHE A 38 2.40 -0.68 0.63
C PHE A 38 3.83 -0.80 0.09
N ILE A 39 4.80 -0.07 0.66
CA ILE A 39 6.23 -0.30 0.37
C ILE A 39 6.66 -1.67 0.88
N SER A 40 6.23 -2.05 2.10
CA SER A 40 6.71 -3.26 2.78
C SER A 40 5.96 -4.53 2.36
N MET A 41 4.71 -4.41 1.91
CA MET A 41 3.85 -5.55 1.56
C MET A 41 4.53 -6.59 0.65
N PRO A 42 5.24 -6.23 -0.44
CA PRO A 42 5.92 -7.23 -1.26
C PRO A 42 6.90 -8.11 -0.49
N GLY A 43 7.65 -7.53 0.44
CA GLY A 43 8.68 -8.23 1.20
C GLY A 43 8.19 -8.95 2.45
N LEU A 44 7.14 -8.44 3.11
CA LEU A 44 6.63 -8.99 4.36
C LEU A 44 5.44 -9.95 4.17
N ILE A 45 4.66 -9.77 3.10
CA ILE A 45 3.39 -10.49 2.88
C ILE A 45 3.45 -11.36 1.62
N LEU A 46 3.85 -10.79 0.48
CA LEU A 46 3.75 -11.49 -0.81
C LEU A 46 4.79 -12.60 -0.97
N THR A 47 6.03 -12.38 -0.54
CA THR A 47 7.09 -13.40 -0.46
C THR A 47 6.71 -14.59 0.42
N GLU A 48 5.94 -14.34 1.48
CA GLU A 48 5.38 -15.34 2.38
C GLU A 48 4.10 -16.01 1.82
N LYS A 49 3.65 -15.60 0.64
CA LYS A 49 2.42 -16.06 -0.01
C LYS A 49 1.15 -15.84 0.82
N ASN A 50 1.16 -14.88 1.74
CA ASN A 50 0.01 -14.55 2.58
C ASN A 50 -0.96 -13.62 1.83
N TYR A 51 -1.50 -14.11 0.71
CA TYR A 51 -2.35 -13.33 -0.20
C TYR A 51 -3.69 -12.95 0.43
N ASP A 52 -4.18 -13.76 1.38
CA ASP A 52 -5.39 -13.46 2.14
C ASP A 52 -5.23 -12.18 2.97
N MET A 53 -4.08 -12.02 3.63
CA MET A 53 -3.76 -10.79 4.35
C MET A 53 -3.60 -9.60 3.40
N ALA A 54 -2.91 -9.79 2.27
CA ALA A 54 -2.77 -8.73 1.27
C ALA A 54 -4.14 -8.23 0.79
N ARG A 55 -5.07 -9.13 0.46
CA ARG A 55 -6.44 -8.76 0.05
C ARG A 55 -7.18 -7.97 1.13
N LYS A 56 -7.08 -8.40 2.40
CA LYS A 56 -7.68 -7.68 3.53
C LYS A 56 -7.15 -6.25 3.64
N ILE A 57 -5.84 -6.06 3.53
CA ILE A 57 -5.21 -4.74 3.58
C ILE A 57 -5.69 -3.87 2.42
N PHE A 58 -5.62 -4.37 1.17
CA PHE A 58 -6.10 -3.61 0.01
C PHE A 58 -7.55 -3.18 0.15
N MET A 59 -8.43 -4.10 0.57
CA MET A 59 -9.84 -3.77 0.80
C MET A 59 -10.03 -2.77 1.94
N ASN A 60 -9.22 -2.87 3.01
CA ASN A 60 -9.26 -1.93 4.13
C ASN A 60 -8.98 -0.49 3.66
N TYR A 61 -7.89 -0.27 2.92
CA TYR A 61 -7.57 1.06 2.40
C TYR A 61 -8.53 1.51 1.28
N ALA A 62 -8.91 0.63 0.35
CA ALA A 62 -9.78 0.98 -0.76
C ALA A 62 -11.22 1.37 -0.33
N ASN A 63 -11.71 0.78 0.77
CA ASN A 63 -13.02 1.10 1.33
C ASN A 63 -13.03 2.42 2.13
N ASN A 64 -11.88 2.88 2.59
CA ASN A 64 -11.71 4.11 3.36
C ASN A 64 -11.01 5.21 2.55
N MET A 65 -11.10 5.15 1.22
CA MET A 65 -10.61 6.23 0.37
C MET A 65 -11.44 7.49 0.58
N GLU A 66 -10.75 8.64 0.70
CA GLU A 66 -11.36 9.96 0.73
C GLU A 66 -10.80 10.78 -0.44
N GLU A 67 -11.65 11.58 -1.09
CA GLU A 67 -11.27 12.37 -2.27
C GLU A 67 -10.60 11.56 -3.39
N ASN A 68 -11.01 10.28 -3.52
CA ASN A 68 -10.44 9.29 -4.43
C ASN A 68 -8.94 8.99 -4.19
N LEU A 69 -8.44 9.21 -2.98
CA LEU A 69 -7.07 8.94 -2.57
C LEU A 69 -7.04 7.98 -1.38
N ILE A 70 -5.92 7.28 -1.25
CA ILE A 70 -5.63 6.42 -0.12
C ILE A 70 -5.21 7.30 1.06
N PRO A 71 -5.92 7.25 2.21
CA PRO A 71 -5.51 7.96 3.40
C PRO A 71 -4.16 7.44 3.88
N ASN A 72 -3.26 8.33 4.28
CA ASN A 72 -1.95 7.92 4.75
C ASN A 72 -2.01 7.21 6.11
N ASN A 73 -3.06 7.47 6.90
CA ASN A 73 -3.32 6.82 8.17
C ASN A 73 -4.83 6.56 8.29
N LEU A 74 -5.21 5.29 8.51
CA LEU A 74 -6.63 4.87 8.63
C LEU A 74 -7.22 5.05 10.03
N TYR A 75 -6.37 5.29 11.03
CA TYR A 75 -6.74 5.23 12.45
C TYR A 75 -6.77 6.61 13.12
N ASN A 76 -6.34 7.65 12.40
CA ASN A 76 -6.50 9.03 12.83
C ASN A 76 -7.88 9.56 12.43
N GLN A 77 -8.41 10.51 13.22
CA GLN A 77 -9.73 11.09 13.00
C GLN A 77 -9.79 12.07 11.82
N SER A 78 -8.63 12.57 11.39
CA SER A 78 -8.47 13.46 10.25
C SER A 78 -7.82 12.71 9.10
N PHE A 79 -8.33 12.92 7.89
CA PHE A 79 -7.66 12.48 6.67
C PHE A 79 -6.25 13.07 6.61
N GLU A 80 -5.25 12.21 6.66
CA GLU A 80 -3.87 12.60 6.42
C GLU A 80 -3.56 12.34 4.94
N SER A 81 -3.51 13.42 4.16
CA SER A 81 -3.16 13.32 2.76
C SER A 81 -1.68 12.98 2.60
N SER A 82 -1.38 12.21 1.55
CA SER A 82 -0.01 11.95 1.13
C SER A 82 0.04 11.78 -0.37
N ALA A 83 0.90 12.58 -1.02
CA ALA A 83 1.06 12.56 -2.45
C ALA A 83 1.54 11.19 -3.00
N ASP A 84 2.17 10.34 -2.17
CA ASP A 84 2.74 9.08 -2.62
C ASP A 84 1.98 7.82 -2.16
N ALA A 85 1.12 7.90 -1.14
CA ALA A 85 0.48 6.73 -0.55
C ALA A 85 -0.37 5.96 -1.57
N SER A 86 -1.17 6.69 -2.36
CA SER A 86 -1.98 6.10 -3.43
C SER A 86 -1.15 5.51 -4.56
N LEU A 87 0.03 6.06 -4.85
CA LEU A 87 0.96 5.52 -5.85
C LEU A 87 1.59 4.21 -5.34
N TRP A 88 1.96 4.16 -4.07
CA TRP A 88 2.43 2.92 -3.44
C TRP A 88 1.35 1.85 -3.39
N PHE A 89 0.09 2.21 -3.16
CA PHE A 89 -1.05 1.29 -3.28
C PHE A 89 -1.12 0.66 -4.69
N ILE A 90 -1.04 1.47 -5.75
CA ILE A 90 -1.09 0.99 -7.13
C ILE A 90 0.12 0.07 -7.42
N TYR A 91 1.31 0.47 -6.99
CA TYR A 91 2.53 -0.33 -7.11
C TYR A 91 2.38 -1.69 -6.42
N ALA A 92 1.91 -1.69 -5.17
CA ALA A 92 1.71 -2.90 -4.39
C ALA A 92 0.66 -3.81 -5.03
N LEU A 93 -0.41 -3.25 -5.60
CA LEU A 93 -1.44 -4.02 -6.29
C LEU A 93 -0.90 -4.70 -7.56
N TYR A 94 -0.03 -4.01 -8.31
CA TYR A 94 0.70 -4.62 -9.43
C TYR A 94 1.62 -5.76 -8.94
N LYS A 95 2.36 -5.55 -7.84
CA LYS A 95 3.19 -6.61 -7.25
C LYS A 95 2.35 -7.79 -6.76
N TYR A 96 1.19 -7.53 -6.16
CA TYR A 96 0.24 -8.57 -5.77
C TYR A 96 -0.12 -9.44 -6.97
N TYR A 97 -0.54 -8.83 -8.09
CA TYR A 97 -0.83 -9.55 -9.32
C TYR A 97 0.34 -10.41 -9.79
N ALA A 98 1.56 -9.85 -9.80
CA ALA A 98 2.74 -10.55 -10.27
C ALA A 98 3.10 -11.79 -9.41
N TYR A 99 2.79 -11.77 -8.11
CA TYR A 99 3.07 -12.87 -7.19
C TYR A 99 1.93 -13.91 -7.12
N SER A 100 0.67 -13.45 -7.14
CA SER A 100 -0.50 -14.29 -6.92
C SER A 100 -1.16 -14.78 -8.21
N LEU A 101 -0.97 -14.07 -9.32
CA LEU A 101 -1.71 -14.20 -10.58
C LEU A 101 -3.24 -14.02 -10.43
N ASP A 102 -3.70 -13.49 -9.30
CA ASP A 102 -5.11 -13.25 -9.00
C ASP A 102 -5.62 -12.00 -9.73
N LYS A 103 -5.90 -12.19 -11.03
CA LYS A 103 -6.43 -11.15 -11.91
C LYS A 103 -7.82 -10.69 -11.46
N ALA A 104 -8.65 -11.58 -10.93
CA ALA A 104 -10.02 -11.28 -10.54
C ALA A 104 -10.03 -10.24 -9.40
N PHE A 105 -9.19 -10.44 -8.38
CA PHE A 105 -9.06 -9.47 -7.30
C PHE A 105 -8.55 -8.12 -7.79
N VAL A 106 -7.54 -8.10 -8.66
CA VAL A 106 -6.98 -6.84 -9.20
C VAL A 106 -8.02 -6.07 -10.00
N LEU A 107 -8.79 -6.76 -10.84
CA LEU A 107 -9.88 -6.15 -11.59
C LEU A 107 -10.99 -5.60 -10.69
N SER A 108 -11.25 -6.22 -9.53
CA SER A 108 -12.24 -5.69 -8.57
C SER A 108 -11.86 -4.32 -8.00
N LEU A 109 -10.58 -3.94 -8.03
CA LEU A 109 -10.08 -2.65 -7.55
C LEU A 109 -9.82 -1.64 -8.69
N LEU A 110 -10.07 -2.01 -9.94
CA LEU A 110 -9.68 -1.19 -11.09
C LEU A 110 -10.38 0.17 -11.12
N GLU A 111 -11.65 0.24 -10.74
CA GLU A 111 -12.37 1.52 -10.67
C GLU A 111 -11.77 2.46 -9.62
N LYS A 112 -11.31 1.92 -8.47
CA LYS A 112 -10.62 2.71 -7.44
C LYS A 112 -9.28 3.22 -7.94
N VAL A 113 -8.52 2.38 -8.66
CA VAL A 113 -7.24 2.78 -9.28
C VAL A 113 -7.46 3.88 -10.32
N ARG A 114 -8.50 3.77 -11.16
CA ARG A 114 -8.84 4.83 -12.12
C ARG A 114 -9.19 6.14 -11.44
N ALA A 115 -9.96 6.08 -10.35
CA ALA A 115 -10.31 7.27 -9.58
C ALA A 115 -9.06 7.97 -9.02
N ILE A 116 -8.12 7.20 -8.45
CA ILE A 116 -6.83 7.71 -7.99
C ILE A 116 -6.08 8.43 -9.11
N ILE A 117 -5.90 7.75 -10.26
CA ILE A 117 -5.17 8.31 -11.40
C ILE A 117 -5.82 9.62 -11.89
N ASN A 118 -7.15 9.64 -11.99
CA ASN A 118 -7.88 10.84 -12.38
C ASN A 118 -7.70 11.99 -11.39
N SER A 119 -7.65 11.73 -10.08
CA SER A 119 -7.34 12.76 -9.07
C SER A 119 -5.95 13.37 -9.28
N TYR A 120 -4.93 12.56 -9.58
CA TYR A 120 -3.60 13.12 -9.91
C TYR A 120 -3.61 13.96 -11.20
N ILE A 121 -4.33 13.50 -12.23
CA ILE A 121 -4.44 14.23 -13.51
C ILE A 121 -5.14 15.57 -13.33
N GLN A 122 -6.22 15.61 -12.53
CA GLN A 122 -6.98 16.83 -12.27
C GLN A 122 -6.24 17.77 -11.31
N GLY A 123 -5.44 17.22 -10.40
CA GLY A 123 -4.87 17.95 -9.27
C GLY A 123 -5.91 18.19 -8.17
N ASN A 124 -5.43 18.53 -6.98
CA ASN A 124 -6.23 18.94 -5.83
C ASN A 124 -5.49 20.02 -5.04
N ASP A 125 -6.03 20.40 -3.87
CA ASP A 125 -5.49 21.45 -3.02
C ASP A 125 -4.10 21.12 -2.45
N ASP A 126 -3.77 19.84 -2.30
CA ASP A 126 -2.50 19.38 -1.72
C ASP A 126 -1.40 19.17 -2.77
N PHE A 127 -1.76 18.67 -3.96
CA PHE A 127 -0.82 18.34 -5.01
C PHE A 127 -1.44 18.45 -6.40
N SER A 128 -0.60 18.85 -7.36
CA SER A 128 -0.93 18.88 -8.78
C SER A 128 0.28 18.46 -9.60
N LEU A 129 0.05 18.07 -10.84
CA LEU A 129 1.12 17.72 -11.77
C LEU A 129 1.67 18.97 -12.44
N ASP A 130 2.99 19.14 -12.40
CA ASP A 130 3.67 20.20 -13.12
C ASP A 130 3.73 19.88 -14.63
N GLY A 131 3.14 20.75 -15.46
CA GLY A 131 3.25 20.69 -16.93
C GLY A 131 2.29 19.74 -17.64
N LYS A 132 2.46 19.59 -18.97
CA LYS A 132 1.68 18.65 -19.78
C LYS A 132 2.37 17.29 -19.74
N PHE A 133 1.71 16.28 -19.18
CA PHE A 133 2.10 14.88 -19.33
C PHE A 133 2.41 14.60 -20.80
N ILE A 134 3.57 13.98 -21.07
CA ILE A 134 4.07 13.71 -22.42
C ILE A 134 2.93 13.11 -23.26
N MET A 135 2.52 13.87 -24.28
CA MET A 135 1.51 13.55 -25.28
C MET A 135 2.22 13.25 -26.59
#